data_AF-U3TY58-F1
#
_entry.id   AF-U3TY58-F1
#
_cell.length_a   1.000
_cell.length_b   1.000
_cell.length_c   1.000
_cell.angle_alpha   90.00
_cell.angle_beta   90.00
_cell.angle_gamma   90.00
#
_symmetry.space_group_name_H-M   'P 1'
#
loop_
_entity.id
_entity.type
_entity.pdbx_description
1 polymer ?
#
loop_
_entity_poly.entity_id
_entity_poly.type
_entity_poly.pdbx_seq_one_letter_code
_entity_poly.pdbx_strand_id
1 'polypeptide(L)'
;MKVVFIPNYGVSLAQIIIPAADLSEQISTAGTEASGTSNMKFALNGALTIGTLDGANVEMREHVGAENIFIFGNTTPQVEKLRTEGYNPRKYYEEDAELHQALTQIASGVFSPQEPGRYRNLFDALVNFGDHYQLLADYRSYVDTQDKVDKLYRQPEEWQRRAALNIANMGYFSADRTIQEYADEIWHISPVRL
;
A
#
# COMPACT_ATOMS: atom_id res chain seq x y z
N MET A 1 -5.02 2.11 -20.55
CA MET A 1 -4.33 2.57 -19.32
C MET A 1 -4.13 4.08 -19.37
N LYS A 2 -4.38 4.77 -18.26
CA LYS A 2 -4.13 6.20 -18.06
C LYS A 2 -3.42 6.38 -16.73
N VAL A 3 -2.55 7.39 -16.62
CA VAL A 3 -1.88 7.77 -15.38
C VAL A 3 -2.16 9.26 -15.16
N VAL A 4 -2.68 9.62 -13.99
CA VAL A 4 -3.05 10.99 -13.65
C VAL A 4 -2.41 11.34 -12.32
N PHE A 5 -1.54 12.36 -12.32
CA PHE A 5 -1.00 12.95 -11.09
C PHE A 5 -1.83 14.18 -10.73
N ILE A 6 -2.51 14.14 -9.59
CA ILE A 6 -3.31 15.28 -9.11
C ILE A 6 -2.41 16.16 -8.24
N PRO A 7 -2.04 17.38 -8.68
CA PRO A 7 -1.15 18.25 -7.93
C PRO A 7 -1.85 18.80 -6.68
N ASN A 8 -1.03 19.20 -5.69
CA ASN A 8 -1.49 19.88 -4.49
C ASN A 8 -2.53 19.09 -3.68
N TYR A 9 -2.28 17.79 -3.48
CA TYR A 9 -3.13 16.93 -2.67
C TYR A 9 -3.32 17.50 -1.25
N GLY A 10 -4.57 17.52 -0.79
CA GLY A 10 -4.98 18.01 0.53
C GLY A 10 -6.37 17.48 0.87
N VAL A 11 -6.95 17.93 1.99
CA VAL A 11 -8.21 17.39 2.52
C VAL A 11 -9.37 17.49 1.52
N SER A 12 -9.53 18.64 0.86
CA SER A 12 -10.63 18.84 -0.11
C SER A 12 -10.54 17.89 -1.31
N LEU A 13 -9.33 17.57 -1.78
CA LEU A 13 -9.13 16.58 -2.84
C LEU A 13 -9.35 15.16 -2.32
N ALA A 14 -8.90 14.87 -1.10
CA ALA A 14 -9.13 13.57 -0.47
C ALA A 14 -10.64 13.23 -0.38
N GLN A 15 -11.48 14.21 -0.06
CA GLN A 15 -12.94 14.03 -0.01
C GLN A 15 -13.57 13.65 -1.36
N ILE A 16 -12.90 13.95 -2.47
CA ILE A 16 -13.34 13.57 -3.82
C ILE A 16 -12.73 12.24 -4.24
N ILE A 17 -11.44 12.04 -3.97
CA ILE A 17 -10.67 10.87 -4.41
C ILE A 17 -11.10 9.61 -3.65
N ILE A 18 -11.26 9.71 -2.33
CA ILE A 18 -11.50 8.55 -1.46
C ILE A 18 -12.80 7.81 -1.83
N PRO A 19 -13.95 8.47 -2.00
CA PRO A 19 -15.19 7.79 -2.38
C PRO A 19 -15.20 7.25 -3.81
N ALA A 20 -14.26 7.69 -4.66
CA ALA A 20 -14.17 7.28 -6.05
C ALA A 20 -13.15 6.16 -6.30
N ALA A 21 -12.45 5.70 -5.26
CA ALA A 21 -11.43 4.68 -5.39
C ALA A 21 -12.02 3.27 -5.37
N ASP A 22 -11.61 2.46 -6.34
CA ASP A 22 -11.89 1.01 -6.33
C ASP A 22 -10.84 0.26 -5.51
N LEU A 23 -9.57 0.58 -5.72
CA LEU A 23 -8.43 -0.07 -5.08
C LEU A 23 -7.60 0.96 -4.30
N SER A 24 -7.19 0.61 -3.09
CA SER A 24 -6.41 1.44 -2.20
C SER A 24 -4.99 0.87 -2.02
N GLU A 25 -3.99 1.59 -2.53
CA GLU A 25 -2.57 1.23 -2.44
C GLU A 25 -1.99 1.59 -1.06
N GLN A 26 -1.65 0.58 -0.25
CA GLN A 26 -1.08 0.72 1.09
C GLN A 26 0.23 -0.08 1.18
N ILE A 27 1.22 0.37 0.42
CA ILE A 27 2.37 -0.42 -0.04
C ILE A 27 3.70 -0.07 0.66
N SER A 28 3.65 0.42 1.90
CA SER A 28 4.87 0.69 2.68
C SER A 28 5.69 -0.59 2.86
N THR A 29 7.01 -0.48 2.97
CA THR A 29 7.84 -1.63 3.37
C THR A 29 7.41 -2.09 4.75
N ALA A 30 7.20 -3.40 4.94
CA ALA A 30 6.74 -3.91 6.23
C ALA A 30 7.67 -3.51 7.38
N GLY A 31 7.09 -3.01 8.48
CA GLY A 31 7.79 -2.44 9.62
C GLY A 31 8.08 -0.94 9.53
N THR A 32 7.55 -0.21 8.55
CA THR A 32 7.81 1.24 8.41
C THR A 32 6.59 2.11 8.66
N GLU A 33 5.38 1.58 8.51
CA GLU A 33 4.13 2.26 8.83
C GLU A 33 3.64 1.86 10.22
N ALA A 34 3.54 2.84 11.13
CA ALA A 34 3.06 2.59 12.48
C ALA A 34 1.54 2.30 12.54
N SER A 35 0.77 2.87 11.61
CA SER A 35 -0.70 2.69 11.55
C SER A 35 -1.22 3.01 10.15
N GLY A 36 -1.32 4.30 9.80
CA GLY A 36 -1.99 4.74 8.57
C GLY A 36 -3.47 4.99 8.81
N THR A 37 -3.99 6.15 8.39
CA THR A 37 -5.42 6.49 8.53
C THR A 37 -6.12 6.66 7.19
N SER A 38 -5.37 6.76 6.09
CA SER A 38 -5.92 6.80 4.74
C SER A 38 -6.52 5.46 4.34
N ASN A 39 -5.84 4.35 4.65
CA ASN A 39 -6.34 2.98 4.46
C ASN A 39 -7.74 2.79 5.07
N MET A 40 -7.94 3.27 6.30
CA MET A 40 -9.22 3.23 7.00
C MET A 40 -10.32 3.96 6.23
N LYS A 41 -10.01 5.17 5.75
CA LYS A 41 -10.97 5.99 4.97
C LYS A 41 -11.35 5.32 3.65
N PHE A 42 -10.38 4.76 2.95
CA PHE A 42 -10.60 4.06 1.69
C PHE A 42 -11.47 2.82 1.86
N ALA A 43 -11.13 1.94 2.81
CA ALA A 43 -11.92 0.74 3.06
C ALA A 43 -13.34 1.05 3.56
N LEU A 44 -13.51 2.09 4.38
CA LEU A 44 -14.83 2.56 4.81
C LEU A 44 -15.68 3.10 3.63
N ASN A 45 -15.05 3.53 2.54
CA ASN A 45 -15.72 3.98 1.32
C ASN A 45 -15.82 2.87 0.25
N GLY A 46 -15.49 1.62 0.59
CA GLY A 46 -15.67 0.47 -0.30
C GLY A 46 -14.50 0.17 -1.23
N ALA A 47 -13.39 0.91 -1.11
CA ALA A 47 -12.17 0.55 -1.83
C ALA A 47 -11.54 -0.71 -1.19
N LEU A 48 -11.21 -1.71 -2.00
CA LEU A 48 -10.45 -2.86 -1.51
C LEU A 48 -8.98 -2.46 -1.32
N THR A 49 -8.34 -2.94 -0.27
CA THR A 49 -6.92 -2.64 -0.02
C THR A 49 -6.01 -3.64 -0.73
N ILE A 50 -4.98 -3.13 -1.40
CA ILE A 50 -3.76 -3.88 -1.73
C ILE A 50 -2.61 -3.30 -0.91
N GLY A 51 -1.91 -4.15 -0.17
CA GLY A 51 -0.91 -3.65 0.75
C GLY A 51 0.00 -4.70 1.33
N THR A 52 1.04 -4.24 2.01
CA THR A 52 1.92 -5.09 2.81
C THR A 52 1.29 -5.41 4.17
N LEU A 53 1.80 -6.44 4.84
CA LEU A 53 1.37 -6.79 6.19
C LEU A 53 2.05 -5.86 7.22
N ASP A 54 1.66 -4.60 7.21
CA ASP A 54 2.23 -3.50 8.00
C ASP A 54 1.16 -2.58 8.58
N GLY A 55 1.48 -1.89 9.67
CA GLY A 55 0.59 -0.91 10.32
C GLY A 55 -0.85 -1.40 10.50
N ALA A 56 -1.81 -0.53 10.19
CA ALA A 56 -3.23 -0.82 10.31
C ALA A 56 -3.75 -1.79 9.24
N ASN A 57 -2.97 -2.16 8.21
CA ASN A 57 -3.38 -3.23 7.28
C ASN A 57 -3.48 -4.58 8.00
N VAL A 58 -2.68 -4.79 9.05
CA VAL A 58 -2.75 -5.98 9.91
C VAL A 58 -4.10 -6.05 10.61
N GLU A 59 -4.46 -4.98 11.33
CA GLU A 59 -5.74 -4.86 12.04
C GLU A 59 -6.91 -4.93 11.05
N MET A 60 -6.83 -4.22 9.92
CA MET A 60 -7.89 -4.23 8.90
C MET A 60 -8.13 -5.65 8.39
N ARG A 61 -7.07 -6.42 8.10
CA ARG A 61 -7.18 -7.81 7.67
C ARG A 61 -7.91 -8.68 8.69
N GLU A 62 -7.69 -8.47 9.99
CA GLU A 62 -8.36 -9.20 11.06
C GLU A 62 -9.87 -8.91 11.10
N HIS A 63 -10.26 -7.66 10.85
CA HIS A 63 -11.67 -7.24 10.85
C HIS A 63 -12.40 -7.56 9.54
N VAL A 64 -11.81 -7.28 8.38
CA VAL A 64 -12.48 -7.46 7.09
C VAL A 64 -12.36 -8.90 6.55
N GLY A 65 -11.46 -9.71 7.10
CA GLY A 65 -11.19 -11.08 6.64
C GLY A 65 -10.13 -11.13 5.54
N ALA A 66 -9.27 -12.14 5.60
CA ALA A 66 -8.11 -12.29 4.71
C ALA A 66 -8.48 -12.45 3.22
N GLU A 67 -9.71 -12.87 2.92
CA GLU A 67 -10.24 -12.98 1.57
C GLU A 67 -10.71 -11.64 1.00
N ASN A 68 -10.91 -10.61 1.83
CA ASN A 68 -11.44 -9.30 1.43
C ASN A 68 -10.36 -8.20 1.38
N ILE A 69 -9.09 -8.58 1.45
CA ILE A 69 -7.91 -7.71 1.33
C ILE A 69 -6.82 -8.41 0.52
N PHE A 70 -6.05 -7.65 -0.26
CA PHE A 70 -4.96 -8.18 -1.08
C PHE A 70 -3.61 -7.91 -0.41
N ILE A 71 -3.12 -8.88 0.37
CA ILE A 71 -1.81 -8.77 1.01
C ILE A 71 -0.71 -9.36 0.12
N PHE A 72 0.39 -8.62 -0.02
CA PHE A 72 1.59 -9.04 -0.75
C PHE A 72 2.88 -8.69 0.02
N GLY A 73 4.02 -9.10 -0.54
CA GLY A 73 5.34 -8.69 -0.09
C GLY A 73 5.85 -9.44 1.13
N ASN A 74 7.04 -9.05 1.57
CA ASN A 74 7.70 -9.60 2.73
C ASN A 74 7.07 -9.09 4.04
N THR A 75 6.97 -9.96 5.03
CA THR A 75 6.64 -9.58 6.42
C THR A 75 7.81 -8.85 7.08
N THR A 76 7.56 -8.10 8.16
CA THR A 76 8.63 -7.40 8.91
C THR A 76 9.81 -8.29 9.29
N PRO A 77 9.63 -9.54 9.80
CA PRO A 77 10.75 -10.43 10.06
C PRO A 77 11.52 -10.87 8.81
N GLN A 78 10.83 -11.00 7.66
CA GLN A 78 11.48 -11.36 6.39
C GLN A 78 12.27 -10.19 5.81
N VAL A 79 11.76 -8.95 5.92
CA VAL A 79 12.48 -7.72 5.55
C VAL A 79 13.79 -7.62 6.35
N GLU A 80 13.72 -7.83 7.67
CA GLU A 80 14.90 -7.76 8.53
C GLU A 80 15.89 -8.90 8.25
N LYS A 81 15.37 -10.11 7.99
CA LYS A 81 16.19 -11.25 7.57
C LYS A 81 16.94 -10.95 6.26
N LEU A 82 16.27 -10.45 5.23
CA LEU A 82 16.93 -10.08 3.97
C LEU A 82 18.02 -9.04 4.19
N ARG A 83 17.76 -8.03 5.03
CA ARG A 83 18.73 -6.98 5.35
C ARG A 83 19.97 -7.57 6.02
N THR A 84 19.77 -8.42 7.03
CA THR A 84 20.86 -9.03 7.81
C THR A 84 21.66 -10.07 7.02
N GLU A 85 21.05 -10.74 6.04
CA GLU A 85 21.71 -11.72 5.16
C GLU A 85 22.46 -11.08 3.98
N GLY A 86 22.47 -9.74 3.88
CA GLY A 86 23.18 -9.03 2.82
C GLY A 86 22.36 -8.91 1.54
N TYR A 87 21.12 -8.40 1.66
CA TYR A 87 20.22 -8.07 0.56
C TYR A 87 20.96 -7.46 -0.65
N ASN A 88 20.79 -8.10 -1.81
CA ASN A 88 21.38 -7.68 -3.07
C ASN A 88 20.29 -7.38 -4.11
N PRO A 89 19.87 -6.11 -4.27
CA PRO A 89 18.79 -5.75 -5.19
C PRO A 89 19.12 -6.02 -6.66
N ARG A 90 20.40 -5.98 -7.04
CA ARG A 90 20.85 -6.29 -8.40
C ARG A 90 20.44 -7.69 -8.84
N LYS A 91 20.43 -8.65 -7.92
CA LYS A 91 19.98 -10.02 -8.22
C LYS A 91 18.52 -10.04 -8.69
N TYR A 92 17.64 -9.32 -7.98
CA TYR A 92 16.22 -9.20 -8.36
C TYR A 92 16.05 -8.53 -9.72
N TYR A 93 16.82 -7.48 -9.98
CA TYR A 93 16.84 -6.80 -11.29
C TYR A 93 17.32 -7.68 -12.45
N GLU A 94 18.25 -8.62 -12.20
CA GLU A 94 18.80 -9.50 -13.24
C GLU A 94 17.96 -10.76 -13.47
N GLU A 95 17.26 -11.25 -12.43
CA GLU A 95 16.46 -12.48 -12.49
C GLU A 95 15.03 -12.26 -13.00
N ASP A 96 14.46 -11.07 -12.81
CA ASP A 96 13.10 -10.73 -13.24
C ASP A 96 13.11 -9.90 -14.54
N ALA A 97 12.66 -10.51 -15.65
CA ALA A 97 12.71 -9.89 -16.97
C ALA A 97 11.83 -8.63 -17.09
N GLU A 98 10.69 -8.60 -16.42
CA GLU A 98 9.76 -7.47 -16.46
C GLU A 98 10.32 -6.29 -15.67
N LEU A 99 10.83 -6.56 -14.46
CA LEU A 99 11.52 -5.58 -13.64
C LEU A 99 12.75 -5.01 -14.36
N HIS A 100 13.53 -5.90 -14.99
CA HIS A 100 14.70 -5.54 -15.76
C HIS A 100 14.35 -4.52 -16.84
N GLN A 101 13.31 -4.83 -17.63
CA GLN A 101 12.85 -3.97 -18.70
C GLN A 101 12.37 -2.62 -18.16
N ALA A 102 11.52 -2.61 -17.13
CA ALA A 102 10.97 -1.40 -16.55
C ALA A 102 12.06 -0.45 -16.04
N LEU A 103 12.99 -0.95 -15.23
CA LEU A 103 14.10 -0.16 -14.70
C LEU A 103 15.09 0.28 -15.78
N THR A 104 15.35 -0.57 -16.78
CA THR A 104 16.20 -0.18 -17.93
C THR A 104 15.59 0.99 -18.70
N GLN A 105 14.29 0.97 -18.97
CA GLN A 105 13.60 2.04 -19.70
C GLN A 105 13.64 3.37 -18.91
N ILE A 106 13.50 3.30 -17.59
CA ILE A 106 13.66 4.47 -16.70
C ILE A 106 15.08 5.02 -16.79
N ALA A 107 16.10 4.15 -16.71
CA ALA A 107 17.51 4.55 -16.71
C ALA A 107 18.03 5.03 -18.08
N SER A 108 17.48 4.51 -19.17
CA SER A 108 17.95 4.78 -20.55
C SER A 108 17.34 6.04 -21.16
N GLY A 109 16.41 6.71 -20.46
CA GLY A 109 15.81 7.96 -20.92
C GLY A 109 14.58 7.81 -21.81
N VAL A 110 13.94 6.63 -21.85
CA VAL A 110 12.70 6.42 -22.64
C VAL A 110 11.62 7.44 -22.27
N PHE A 111 11.52 7.77 -20.97
CA PHE A 111 10.54 8.73 -20.45
C PHE A 111 11.04 10.19 -20.42
N SER A 112 12.28 10.45 -20.81
CA SER A 112 12.82 11.81 -20.94
C SER A 112 13.90 11.86 -22.03
N PRO A 113 13.51 11.75 -23.33
CA PRO A 113 14.48 11.66 -24.43
C PRO A 113 15.41 12.87 -24.53
N GLN A 114 14.96 14.05 -24.09
CA GLN A 114 15.76 15.28 -24.08
C GLN A 114 16.77 15.33 -22.93
N GLU A 115 16.55 14.56 -21.86
CA GLU A 115 17.47 14.45 -20.72
C GLU A 115 17.60 12.96 -20.31
N PRO A 116 18.30 12.13 -21.10
CA PRO A 116 18.32 10.68 -20.87
C PRO A 116 18.88 10.26 -19.50
N GLY A 117 19.69 11.12 -18.87
CA GLY A 117 20.25 10.91 -17.55
C GLY A 117 19.33 11.25 -16.38
N ARG A 118 18.16 11.87 -16.62
CA ARG A 118 17.32 12.48 -15.58
C ARG A 118 16.95 11.54 -14.43
N TYR A 119 16.70 10.27 -14.73
CA TYR A 119 16.24 9.27 -13.74
C TYR A 119 17.32 8.26 -13.35
N ARG A 120 18.59 8.45 -13.73
CA ARG A 120 19.66 7.50 -13.38
C ARG A 120 19.83 7.34 -11.87
N ASN A 121 19.73 8.42 -11.10
CA ASN A 121 19.85 8.37 -9.64
C ASN A 121 18.77 7.47 -9.01
N LEU A 122 17.57 7.38 -9.59
CA LEU A 122 16.53 6.46 -9.12
C LEU A 122 16.93 5.01 -9.38
N PHE A 123 17.42 4.71 -10.59
CA PHE A 123 17.95 3.39 -10.91
C PHE A 123 19.11 3.02 -9.98
N ASP A 124 20.06 3.93 -9.75
CA ASP A 124 21.21 3.67 -8.90
C ASP A 124 20.79 3.44 -7.44
N ALA A 125 19.84 4.23 -6.92
CA ALA A 125 19.30 4.04 -5.57
C ALA A 125 18.70 2.63 -5.39
N LEU A 126 18.01 2.12 -6.42
CA LEU A 126 17.34 0.82 -6.37
C LEU A 126 18.31 -0.33 -6.66
N VAL A 127 19.14 -0.24 -7.69
CA VAL A 127 19.93 -1.39 -8.17
C VAL A 127 21.36 -1.40 -7.60
N ASN A 128 21.94 -0.22 -7.39
CA ASN A 128 23.37 -0.08 -7.08
C ASN A 128 23.65 0.30 -5.62
N PHE A 129 22.74 1.01 -4.96
CA PHE A 129 22.95 1.56 -3.61
C PHE A 129 22.12 0.87 -2.53
N GLY A 130 21.64 -0.35 -2.83
CA GLY A 130 21.14 -1.27 -1.82
C GLY A 130 19.65 -1.23 -1.56
N ASP A 131 18.86 -0.39 -2.27
CA ASP A 131 17.40 -0.35 -2.19
C ASP A 131 16.89 -0.46 -0.75
N HIS A 132 17.09 0.63 0.00
CA HIS A 132 16.88 0.66 1.46
C HIS A 132 15.53 0.10 1.90
N TYR A 133 14.49 0.31 1.09
CA TYR A 133 13.10 -0.07 1.33
C TYR A 133 12.71 -1.41 0.67
N GLN A 134 13.67 -2.14 0.10
CA GLN A 134 13.48 -3.48 -0.47
C GLN A 134 12.38 -3.56 -1.54
N LEU A 135 12.19 -2.49 -2.33
CA LEU A 135 11.19 -2.44 -3.41
C LEU A 135 11.37 -3.58 -4.41
N LEU A 136 12.62 -3.93 -4.74
CA LEU A 136 12.88 -4.97 -5.74
C LEU A 136 12.58 -6.38 -5.20
N ALA A 137 12.66 -6.57 -3.87
CA ALA A 137 12.29 -7.81 -3.22
C ALA A 137 10.78 -8.06 -3.26
N ASP A 138 9.98 -6.99 -3.16
CA ASP A 138 8.51 -7.07 -3.16
C ASP A 138 7.89 -6.98 -4.56
N TYR A 139 8.64 -6.51 -5.57
CA TYR A 139 8.13 -6.23 -6.91
C TYR A 139 7.31 -7.37 -7.52
N ARG A 140 7.86 -8.59 -7.59
CA ARG A 140 7.16 -9.72 -8.21
C ARG A 140 5.90 -10.09 -7.45
N SER A 141 5.96 -10.10 -6.11
CA SER A 141 4.77 -10.37 -5.28
C SER A 141 3.69 -9.31 -5.45
N TYR A 142 4.08 -8.04 -5.65
CA TYR A 142 3.16 -6.93 -5.91
C TYR A 142 2.46 -7.10 -7.26
N VAL A 143 3.23 -7.33 -8.34
CA VAL A 143 2.69 -7.55 -9.70
C VAL A 143 1.74 -8.75 -9.73
N ASP A 144 2.14 -9.88 -9.16
CA ASP A 144 1.31 -11.09 -9.10
C ASP A 144 0.02 -10.88 -8.30
N THR A 145 0.03 -9.94 -7.34
CA THR A 145 -1.16 -9.60 -6.55
C THR A 145 -2.05 -8.60 -7.27
N GLN A 146 -1.48 -7.63 -8.00
CA GLN A 146 -2.23 -6.79 -8.93
C GLN A 146 -2.95 -7.64 -9.99
N ASP A 147 -2.33 -8.70 -10.50
CA ASP A 147 -3.00 -9.65 -11.41
C ASP A 147 -4.22 -10.33 -10.78
N LYS A 148 -4.19 -10.59 -9.46
CA LYS A 148 -5.35 -11.13 -8.72
C LYS A 148 -6.45 -10.08 -8.57
N VAL A 149 -6.08 -8.83 -8.29
CA VAL A 149 -7.01 -7.69 -8.28
C VAL A 149 -7.73 -7.61 -9.62
N ASP A 150 -6.97 -7.63 -10.70
CA ASP A 150 -7.46 -7.58 -12.08
C ASP A 150 -8.45 -8.72 -12.39
N LYS A 151 -8.17 -9.94 -11.93
CA LYS A 151 -9.07 -11.10 -12.08
C LYS A 151 -10.35 -10.95 -11.27
N LEU A 152 -10.27 -10.36 -10.07
CA LEU A 152 -11.45 -10.14 -9.23
C LEU A 152 -12.32 -8.99 -9.74
N TYR A 153 -11.71 -7.90 -10.20
CA TYR A 153 -12.43 -6.71 -10.68
C TYR A 153 -13.31 -7.03 -11.90
N ARG A 154 -12.93 -8.04 -12.70
CA ARG A 154 -13.75 -8.58 -13.80
C ARG A 154 -14.96 -9.41 -13.34
N GLN A 155 -15.16 -9.58 -12.03
CA GLN A 155 -16.30 -10.27 -11.41
C GLN A 155 -17.08 -9.27 -10.54
N PRO A 156 -17.95 -8.43 -11.13
CA PRO A 156 -18.53 -7.27 -10.44
C PRO A 156 -19.31 -7.62 -9.17
N GLU A 157 -20.08 -8.71 -9.18
CA GLU A 157 -20.86 -9.15 -8.01
C GLU A 157 -19.95 -9.52 -6.84
N GLU A 158 -18.87 -10.24 -7.11
CA GLU A 158 -17.92 -10.63 -6.08
C GLU A 158 -17.12 -9.44 -5.58
N TRP A 159 -16.67 -8.55 -6.46
CA TRP A 159 -15.99 -7.31 -6.08
C TRP A 159 -16.86 -6.46 -5.14
N GLN A 160 -18.11 -6.22 -5.53
CA GLN A 160 -19.08 -5.46 -4.74
C GLN A 160 -19.39 -6.13 -3.40
N ARG A 161 -19.49 -7.47 -3.38
CA ARG A 161 -19.66 -8.22 -2.13
C ARG A 161 -18.49 -7.97 -1.17
N ARG A 162 -17.24 -8.05 -1.64
CA ARG A 162 -16.06 -7.80 -0.80
C ARG A 162 -15.96 -6.33 -0.35
N ALA A 163 -16.30 -5.39 -1.23
CA ALA A 163 -16.37 -3.97 -0.89
C ALA A 163 -17.41 -3.70 0.22
N ALA A 164 -18.60 -4.28 0.10
CA ALA A 164 -19.65 -4.16 1.12
C ALA A 164 -19.22 -4.78 2.46
N LEU A 165 -18.52 -5.91 2.43
CA LEU A 165 -17.94 -6.54 3.62
C LEU A 165 -16.85 -5.68 4.26
N ASN A 166 -16.02 -5.00 3.48
CA ASN A 166 -15.07 -4.02 4.03
C ASN A 166 -15.86 -2.94 4.78
N ILE A 167 -16.78 -2.25 4.11
CA ILE A 167 -17.58 -1.17 4.71
C ILE A 167 -18.23 -1.63 6.03
N ALA A 168 -18.88 -2.80 6.03
CA ALA A 168 -19.58 -3.33 7.20
C ALA A 168 -18.66 -3.63 8.40
N ASN A 169 -17.38 -3.95 8.15
CA ASN A 169 -16.43 -4.34 9.20
C ASN A 169 -15.45 -3.21 9.60
N MET A 170 -15.56 -2.01 9.01
CA MET A 170 -14.67 -0.89 9.33
C MET A 170 -15.06 -0.09 10.60
N GLY A 171 -16.13 -0.48 11.30
CA GLY A 171 -16.62 0.25 12.48
C GLY A 171 -15.60 0.37 13.62
N TYR A 172 -14.70 -0.61 13.78
CA TYR A 172 -13.62 -0.59 14.78
C TYR A 172 -12.69 0.62 14.61
N PHE A 173 -12.48 1.07 13.37
CA PHE A 173 -11.57 2.16 13.03
C PHE A 173 -12.18 3.56 13.21
N SER A 174 -13.34 3.66 13.87
CA SER A 174 -13.92 4.96 14.23
C SER A 174 -13.03 5.70 15.23
N ALA A 175 -12.82 6.99 14.99
CA ALA A 175 -12.13 7.87 15.93
C ALA A 175 -12.87 7.95 17.29
N ASP A 176 -14.19 7.77 17.31
CA ASP A 176 -14.97 7.77 18.56
C ASP A 176 -14.51 6.66 19.51
N ARG A 177 -14.19 5.47 18.97
CA ARG A 177 -13.63 4.36 19.75
C ARG A 177 -12.26 4.74 20.32
N THR A 178 -11.39 5.32 19.49
CA THR A 178 -10.07 5.79 19.94
C THR A 178 -10.19 6.82 21.05
N ILE A 179 -11.08 7.82 20.89
CA ILE A 179 -11.28 8.85 21.92
C ILE A 179 -11.84 8.25 23.21
N GLN A 180 -12.74 7.28 23.12
CA GLN A 180 -13.28 6.60 24.30
C GLN A 180 -12.18 5.84 25.07
N GLU A 181 -11.32 5.10 24.39
CA GLU A 181 -10.19 4.39 25.03
C GLU A 181 -9.20 5.37 25.69
N TYR A 182 -8.86 6.47 25.03
CA TYR A 182 -8.03 7.51 25.64
C TYR A 182 -8.71 8.12 26.87
N ALA A 183 -10.02 8.37 26.80
CA ALA A 183 -10.79 8.92 27.92
C ALA A 183 -10.80 7.98 29.13
N ASP A 184 -10.94 6.67 28.90
CA ASP A 184 -11.05 5.67 29.96
C ASP A 184 -9.68 5.28 30.55
N GLU A 185 -8.69 5.01 29.69
CA GLU A 185 -7.43 4.37 30.08
C GLU A 185 -6.30 5.36 30.41
N ILE A 186 -6.34 6.58 29.85
CA ILE A 186 -5.23 7.54 29.98
C ILE A 186 -5.69 8.83 30.68
N TRP A 187 -6.76 9.44 30.21
CA TRP A 187 -7.21 10.74 30.75
C TRP A 187 -8.10 10.60 31.99
N HIS A 188 -8.76 9.45 32.14
CA HIS A 188 -9.71 9.14 33.21
C HIS A 188 -10.81 10.21 33.35
N ILE A 189 -11.43 10.59 32.23
CA ILE A 189 -12.51 11.58 32.17
C ILE A 189 -13.86 10.91 31.85
N SER A 190 -14.96 11.56 32.23
CA SER A 190 -16.32 11.07 31.94
C SER A 190 -17.13 12.10 31.15
N PRO A 191 -18.08 11.66 30.31
CA PRO A 191 -18.95 12.59 29.57
C PRO A 191 -19.72 13.52 30.49
N VAL A 192 -19.68 14.82 30.20
CA VAL A 192 -20.51 15.82 30.88
C VAL A 192 -21.78 16.02 30.07
N ARG A 193 -22.94 15.69 30.66
CA ARG A 193 -24.24 16.08 30.10
C ARG A 193 -24.53 17.51 30.54
N LEU A 194 -24.59 18.43 29.57
CA LEU A 194 -25.04 19.81 29.75
C LEU A 194 -26.57 19.90 29.77
#